data_AF-A0A7J0GFK2-F1
#
_entry.id   AF-A0A7J0GFK2-F1
#
_cell.length_a   1.000
_cell.length_b   1.000
_cell.length_c   1.000
_cell.angle_alpha   90.00
_cell.angle_beta   90.00
_cell.angle_gamma   90.00
#
_symmetry.space_group_name_H-M   'P 1'
#
loop_
_entity.id
_entity.type
_entity.pdbx_description
1 polymer ?
#
loop_
_entity_poly.entity_id
_entity_poly.type
_entity_poly.pdbx_seq_one_letter_code
_entity_poly.pdbx_strand_id
1 'polypeptide(L)'
;MEGIQHPTPRTVEEVFTDFKGRRAGLIKALTLEVEKFYQQCDPEKENLCLYGFPNETWEVNLPVEEVPPELPEPALGINFARDGMQEKDWLSLVAVHSDSWLLSVAFYFGARFGFGKSERRRLFQMINDLPTVFELVTGNVKQPKDHSGAHTNGSKSKSIGKAQSRQSESQPKGVKMSALPKEEDKSGEVEEEEEEEEEDEQGATLCGACGDNYGPDEFWICCDVCERWFHGKCVKITPAKAEHIKQYKCPSCSTKRARV
;
A
#
# COMPACT_ATOMS: atom_id res chain seq x y z
N MET A 1 31.13 -19.69 14.82
CA MET A 1 30.92 -18.23 14.93
C MET A 1 29.41 -18.06 14.89
N GLU A 2 28.79 -17.79 16.03
CA GLU A 2 27.33 -17.86 16.16
C GLU A 2 26.72 -16.59 15.58
N GLY A 3 25.99 -16.73 14.48
CA GLY A 3 25.27 -15.61 13.87
C GLY A 3 24.21 -15.08 14.83
N ILE A 4 24.16 -13.76 15.01
CA ILE A 4 23.14 -13.11 15.83
C ILE A 4 21.80 -13.32 15.12
N GLN A 5 21.01 -14.28 15.61
CA GLN A 5 19.63 -14.46 15.17
C GLN A 5 18.82 -13.25 15.61
N HIS A 6 18.74 -12.25 14.74
CA HIS A 6 17.80 -11.15 14.88
C HIS A 6 16.39 -11.75 14.98
N PRO A 7 15.58 -11.35 15.97
CA PRO A 7 14.24 -11.92 16.16
C PRO A 7 13.40 -11.63 14.92
N THR A 8 13.06 -12.68 14.18
CA THR A 8 12.22 -12.59 12.99
C THR A 8 10.90 -11.91 13.39
N PRO A 9 10.54 -10.75 12.80
CA PRO A 9 9.30 -10.06 13.15
C PRO A 9 8.09 -10.96 12.84
N ARG A 10 6.98 -10.84 13.60
CA ARG A 10 5.76 -11.65 13.38
C ARG A 10 4.47 -10.84 13.45
N THR A 11 4.53 -9.63 13.96
CA THR A 11 3.42 -8.68 14.09
C THR A 11 3.64 -7.44 13.21
N VAL A 12 2.58 -6.70 12.93
CA VAL A 12 2.64 -5.45 12.14
C VAL A 12 3.61 -4.44 12.78
N GLU A 13 3.61 -4.36 14.11
CA GLU A 13 4.49 -3.51 14.91
C GLU A 13 5.98 -3.88 14.78
N GLU A 14 6.30 -5.17 14.72
CA GLU A 14 7.67 -5.65 14.56
C GLU A 14 8.15 -5.46 13.11
N VAL A 15 7.33 -5.77 12.10
CA VAL A 15 7.65 -5.51 10.68
C VAL A 15 7.83 -4.02 10.41
N PHE A 16 7.00 -3.16 11.00
CA PHE A 16 7.18 -1.71 10.95
C PHE A 16 8.44 -1.24 11.71
N THR A 17 8.89 -1.99 12.71
CA THR A 17 10.12 -1.67 13.45
C THR A 17 11.37 -2.06 12.67
N ASP A 18 11.37 -3.21 11.99
CA ASP A 18 12.36 -3.57 10.97
C ASP A 18 12.43 -2.49 9.87
N PHE A 19 11.29 -2.13 9.27
CA PHE A 19 11.19 -1.06 8.26
C PHE A 19 11.82 0.26 8.73
N LYS A 20 11.45 0.73 9.94
CA LYS A 20 12.02 1.97 10.50
C LYS A 20 13.53 1.89 10.67
N GLY A 21 14.05 0.76 11.16
CA GLY A 21 15.48 0.56 11.36
C GLY A 21 16.26 0.65 10.04
N ARG A 22 15.82 -0.11 9.03
CA ARG A 22 16.41 -0.06 7.68
C ARG A 22 16.33 1.33 7.07
N ARG A 23 15.17 1.98 7.19
CA ARG A 23 14.92 3.36 6.71
C ARG A 23 15.84 4.38 7.41
N ALA A 24 16.09 4.23 8.71
CA ALA A 24 17.03 5.10 9.43
C ALA A 24 18.47 4.92 8.92
N GLY A 25 18.91 3.69 8.67
CA GLY A 25 20.20 3.40 8.05
C GLY A 25 20.35 4.06 6.67
N LEU A 26 19.34 3.93 5.80
CA LEU A 26 19.32 4.53 4.46
C LEU A 26 19.31 6.07 4.49
N ILE A 27 18.51 6.67 5.38
CA ILE A 27 18.55 8.13 5.61
C ILE A 27 19.95 8.55 6.05
N LYS A 28 20.59 7.79 6.95
CA LYS A 28 21.94 8.08 7.43
C LYS A 28 22.96 8.06 6.28
N ALA A 29 22.89 7.06 5.39
CA ALA A 29 23.74 6.96 4.20
C ALA A 29 23.57 8.18 3.27
N LEU A 30 22.33 8.59 3.02
CA LEU A 30 21.98 9.62 2.04
C LEU A 30 21.95 11.06 2.62
N THR A 31 22.31 11.25 3.91
CA THR A 31 22.35 12.59 4.54
C THR A 31 23.53 12.78 5.49
N LEU A 32 23.64 11.99 6.56
CA LEU A 32 24.62 12.21 7.65
C LEU A 32 26.01 11.61 7.38
N GLU A 33 26.10 10.65 6.47
CA GLU A 33 27.34 10.00 6.05
C GLU A 33 27.49 10.04 4.51
N VAL A 34 26.95 11.08 3.87
CA VAL A 34 26.80 11.16 2.40
C VAL A 34 28.13 11.12 1.65
N GLU A 35 29.18 11.78 2.16
CA GLU A 35 30.51 11.75 1.54
C GLU A 35 31.15 10.37 1.63
N LYS A 36 30.91 9.63 2.72
CA LYS A 36 31.36 8.24 2.90
C LYS A 36 30.60 7.31 1.95
N PHE A 37 29.29 7.51 1.79
CA PHE A 37 28.47 6.76 0.84
C PHE A 37 28.91 7.01 -0.62
N TYR A 38 29.13 8.27 -1.01
CA TYR A 38 29.64 8.67 -2.33
C TYR A 38 30.98 8.00 -2.65
N GLN A 39 31.91 7.99 -1.68
CA GLN A 39 33.24 7.37 -1.81
C GLN A 39 33.19 5.84 -1.94
N GLN A 40 32.18 5.17 -1.37
CA GLN A 40 32.04 3.72 -1.50
C GLN A 40 31.46 3.31 -2.87
N CYS A 41 30.53 4.11 -3.41
CA CYS A 41 29.88 3.95 -4.71
C CYS A 41 30.79 4.29 -5.90
N ASP A 42 31.93 3.61 -5.98
CA ASP A 42 32.95 3.76 -7.02
C ASP A 42 32.48 3.17 -8.38
N PRO A 43 32.40 3.97 -9.47
CA PRO A 43 31.93 3.50 -10.79
C PRO A 43 32.88 2.51 -11.48
N GLU A 44 34.15 2.44 -11.07
CA GLU A 44 35.13 1.48 -11.62
C GLU A 44 35.01 0.08 -10.98
N LYS A 45 34.09 -0.11 -10.03
CA LYS A 45 33.74 -1.41 -9.45
C LYS A 45 32.56 -2.04 -10.18
N GLU A 46 32.36 -3.32 -9.92
CA GLU A 46 31.15 -4.06 -10.29
C GLU A 46 29.86 -3.40 -9.75
N ASN A 47 28.70 -3.91 -10.17
CA ASN A 47 27.41 -3.30 -9.88
C ASN A 47 27.11 -3.33 -8.37
N LEU A 48 27.13 -2.15 -7.73
CA LEU A 48 26.89 -2.02 -6.29
C LEU A 48 25.42 -1.75 -5.96
N CYS A 49 25.04 -2.19 -4.77
CA CYS A 49 23.74 -2.01 -4.11
C CYS A 49 23.92 -1.18 -2.82
N LEU A 50 22.85 -0.52 -2.36
CA LEU A 50 22.77 0.10 -1.04
C LEU A 50 21.77 -0.67 -0.16
N TYR A 51 22.24 -1.16 0.98
CA TYR A 51 21.43 -1.91 1.95
C TYR A 51 21.19 -1.11 3.23
N GLY A 52 19.97 -1.23 3.77
CA GLY A 52 19.61 -0.76 5.12
C GLY A 52 19.31 -1.93 6.06
N PHE A 53 19.77 -1.84 7.30
CA PHE A 53 19.65 -2.93 8.29
C PHE A 53 18.77 -2.52 9.51
N PRO A 54 18.11 -3.48 10.19
CA PRO A 54 17.16 -3.17 11.28
C PRO A 54 17.77 -2.51 12.52
N ASN A 55 19.10 -2.55 12.65
CA ASN A 55 19.93 -1.93 13.68
C ASN A 55 20.36 -0.49 13.34
N GLU A 56 19.71 0.15 12.36
CA GLU A 56 20.00 1.52 11.89
C GLU A 56 21.37 1.71 11.21
N THR A 57 22.03 0.62 10.78
CA THR A 57 23.23 0.68 9.92
C THR A 57 22.91 0.53 8.43
N TRP A 58 23.88 0.89 7.60
CA TRP A 58 23.82 0.77 6.14
C TRP A 58 25.14 0.21 5.60
N GLU A 59 25.09 -0.36 4.40
CA GLU A 59 26.25 -0.93 3.70
C GLU A 59 26.12 -0.73 2.19
N VAL A 60 27.24 -0.52 1.51
CA VAL A 60 27.35 -0.59 0.05
C VAL A 60 28.14 -1.83 -0.32
N ASN A 61 27.50 -2.78 -0.99
CA ASN A 61 28.05 -4.10 -1.32
C ASN A 61 27.42 -4.62 -2.62
N LEU A 62 27.85 -5.79 -3.09
CA LEU A 62 27.30 -6.50 -4.26
C LEU A 62 25.87 -7.03 -4.00
N PRO A 63 25.13 -7.46 -5.05
CA PRO A 63 23.96 -8.32 -4.90
C PRO A 63 24.30 -9.64 -4.17
N VAL A 64 23.30 -10.34 -3.66
CA VAL A 64 23.50 -11.57 -2.86
C VAL A 64 23.68 -12.78 -3.79
N GLU A 65 24.73 -13.58 -3.59
CA GLU A 65 25.00 -14.78 -4.41
C GLU A 65 24.03 -15.95 -4.19
N GLU A 66 23.12 -15.85 -3.20
CA GLU A 66 22.14 -16.89 -2.87
C GLU A 66 20.98 -16.92 -3.85
N VAL A 67 20.62 -18.11 -4.34
CA VAL A 67 19.58 -18.29 -5.36
C VAL A 67 18.51 -19.29 -4.87
N PRO A 68 17.24 -18.86 -4.63
CA PRO A 68 16.79 -17.47 -4.55
C PRO A 68 17.28 -16.77 -3.26
N PRO A 69 17.45 -15.44 -3.25
CA PRO A 69 17.84 -14.70 -2.05
C PRO A 69 16.71 -14.67 -1.02
N GLU A 70 17.05 -14.61 0.28
CA GLU A 70 16.03 -14.62 1.36
C GLU A 70 15.15 -13.34 1.37
N LEU A 71 15.67 -12.21 0.90
CA LEU A 71 14.93 -10.93 0.85
C LEU A 71 14.92 -10.37 -0.58
N PRO A 72 13.93 -9.54 -0.94
CA PRO A 72 13.96 -8.74 -2.16
C PRO A 72 15.26 -7.93 -2.26
N GLU A 73 15.89 -7.91 -3.44
CA GLU A 73 17.12 -7.13 -3.65
C GLU A 73 16.86 -5.64 -3.88
N PRO A 74 17.76 -4.74 -3.45
CA PRO A 74 17.71 -3.32 -3.78
C PRO A 74 18.14 -3.07 -5.25
N ALA A 75 18.07 -1.82 -5.69
CA ALA A 75 18.50 -1.47 -7.04
C ALA A 75 20.00 -1.70 -7.26
N LEU A 76 20.32 -2.44 -8.32
CA LEU A 76 21.65 -2.87 -8.69
C LEU A 76 22.36 -1.84 -9.60
N GLY A 77 23.64 -1.57 -9.33
CA GLY A 77 24.48 -0.71 -10.17
C GLY A 77 24.37 0.80 -9.87
N ILE A 78 23.99 1.19 -8.64
CA ILE A 78 23.80 2.60 -8.29
C ILE A 78 25.07 3.46 -8.49
N ASN A 79 26.25 2.85 -8.43
CA ASN A 79 27.54 3.47 -8.69
C ASN A 79 27.70 3.99 -10.13
N PHE A 80 27.13 3.31 -11.13
CA PHE A 80 27.31 3.66 -12.55
C PHE A 80 26.72 5.03 -12.92
N ALA A 81 25.63 5.44 -12.26
CA ALA A 81 24.98 6.72 -12.52
C ALA A 81 25.66 7.92 -11.81
N ARG A 82 26.52 7.66 -10.81
CA ARG A 82 27.02 8.67 -9.84
C ARG A 82 27.64 9.88 -10.52
N ASP A 83 28.64 9.65 -11.37
CA ASP A 83 29.40 10.72 -12.03
C ASP A 83 28.77 11.17 -13.37
N GLY A 84 27.63 10.57 -13.76
CA GLY A 84 26.88 10.90 -14.97
C GLY A 84 25.81 11.98 -14.79
N MET A 85 25.58 12.45 -13.56
CA MET A 85 24.55 13.45 -13.22
C MET A 85 25.00 14.34 -12.04
N GLN A 86 24.18 15.31 -11.62
CA GLN A 86 24.49 16.05 -10.38
C GLN A 86 24.30 15.14 -9.17
N GLU A 87 25.21 15.23 -8.19
CA GLU A 87 25.16 14.46 -6.94
C GLU A 87 23.77 14.47 -6.27
N LYS A 88 23.13 15.64 -6.16
CA LYS A 88 21.77 15.78 -5.58
C LYS A 88 20.70 14.96 -6.35
N ASP A 89 20.85 14.85 -7.67
CA ASP A 89 19.89 14.17 -8.55
C ASP A 89 20.16 12.65 -8.49
N TRP A 90 21.42 12.24 -8.34
CA TRP A 90 21.83 10.87 -8.05
C TRP A 90 21.34 10.38 -6.67
N LEU A 91 21.57 11.17 -5.62
CA LEU A 91 21.05 10.88 -4.27
C LEU A 91 19.52 10.78 -4.26
N SER A 92 18.84 11.62 -5.04
CA SER A 92 17.39 11.55 -5.25
C SER A 92 16.95 10.25 -5.94
N LEU A 93 17.68 9.81 -6.97
CA LEU A 93 17.43 8.53 -7.66
C LEU A 93 17.63 7.34 -6.72
N VAL A 94 18.75 7.30 -5.97
CA VAL A 94 19.01 6.25 -4.98
C VAL A 94 17.95 6.25 -3.88
N ALA A 95 17.48 7.42 -3.44
CA ALA A 95 16.41 7.52 -2.44
C ALA A 95 15.09 6.89 -2.93
N VAL A 96 14.64 7.19 -4.16
CA VAL A 96 13.42 6.58 -4.74
C VAL A 96 13.52 5.06 -4.83
N HIS A 97 14.67 4.53 -5.27
CA HIS A 97 14.91 3.09 -5.28
C HIS A 97 14.91 2.49 -3.86
N SER A 98 15.53 3.18 -2.91
CA SER A 98 15.56 2.79 -1.48
C SER A 98 14.17 2.74 -0.84
N ASP A 99 13.31 3.73 -1.13
CA ASP A 99 11.90 3.74 -0.68
C ASP A 99 11.12 2.55 -1.26
N SER A 100 11.32 2.22 -2.54
CA SER A 100 10.66 1.07 -3.18
C SER A 100 11.13 -0.27 -2.60
N TRP A 101 12.43 -0.41 -2.31
CA TRP A 101 13.01 -1.59 -1.68
C TRP A 101 12.50 -1.79 -0.25
N LEU A 102 12.46 -0.73 0.56
CA LEU A 102 11.90 -0.77 1.92
C LEU A 102 10.45 -1.27 1.96
N LEU A 103 9.62 -0.81 1.01
CA LEU A 103 8.24 -1.27 0.89
C LEU A 103 8.19 -2.76 0.49
N SER A 104 9.03 -3.18 -0.46
CA SER A 104 9.14 -4.57 -0.89
C SER A 104 9.52 -5.51 0.26
N VAL A 105 10.56 -5.18 1.03
CA VAL A 105 11.01 -5.97 2.20
C VAL A 105 9.92 -6.05 3.27
N ALA A 106 9.24 -4.94 3.57
CA ALA A 106 8.17 -4.92 4.57
C ALA A 106 6.96 -5.78 4.16
N PHE A 107 6.60 -5.80 2.87
CA PHE A 107 5.48 -6.60 2.37
C PHE A 107 5.84 -8.06 2.10
N TYR A 108 7.10 -8.36 1.74
CA TYR A 108 7.65 -9.72 1.75
C TYR A 108 7.52 -10.34 3.15
N PHE A 109 7.96 -9.61 4.19
CA PHE A 109 7.77 -10.02 5.57
C PHE A 109 6.29 -10.18 5.93
N GLY A 110 5.43 -9.23 5.56
CA GLY A 110 3.98 -9.35 5.75
C GLY A 110 3.41 -10.65 5.16
N ALA A 111 3.76 -10.99 3.93
CA ALA A 111 3.35 -12.26 3.29
C ALA A 111 3.89 -13.48 4.05
N ARG A 112 5.19 -13.50 4.37
CA ARG A 112 5.87 -14.59 5.09
C ARG A 112 5.32 -14.85 6.50
N PHE A 113 4.64 -13.87 7.10
CA PHE A 113 3.98 -13.98 8.41
C PHE A 113 2.45 -14.00 8.33
N GLY A 114 1.88 -14.20 7.14
CA GLY A 114 0.44 -14.43 6.94
C GLY A 114 -0.44 -13.19 7.08
N PHE A 115 0.06 -12.00 6.75
CA PHE A 115 -0.70 -10.74 6.88
C PHE A 115 -1.89 -10.70 5.91
N GLY A 116 -3.10 -10.70 6.47
CA GLY A 116 -4.34 -10.50 5.74
C GLY A 116 -4.57 -9.04 5.35
N LYS A 117 -5.75 -8.79 4.78
CA LYS A 117 -6.17 -7.48 4.25
C LYS A 117 -6.16 -6.37 5.31
N SER A 118 -6.42 -6.70 6.57
CA SER A 118 -6.37 -5.76 7.70
C SER A 118 -4.93 -5.41 8.08
N GLU A 119 -4.03 -6.39 8.10
CA GLU A 119 -2.65 -6.26 8.56
C GLU A 119 -1.80 -5.54 7.52
N ARG A 120 -1.96 -5.91 6.23
CA ARG A 120 -1.32 -5.21 5.09
C ARG A 120 -1.73 -3.73 5.04
N ARG A 121 -3.02 -3.42 5.21
CA ARG A 121 -3.51 -2.03 5.26
C ARG A 121 -2.97 -1.27 6.47
N ARG A 122 -2.86 -1.91 7.64
CA ARG A 122 -2.33 -1.29 8.87
C ARG A 122 -0.84 -0.99 8.72
N LEU A 123 -0.06 -1.93 8.18
CA LEU A 123 1.36 -1.75 7.87
C LEU A 123 1.56 -0.58 6.88
N PHE A 124 0.77 -0.54 5.81
CA PHE A 124 0.83 0.56 4.82
C PHE A 124 0.58 1.92 5.45
N GLN A 125 -0.46 2.06 6.29
CA GLN A 125 -0.74 3.32 6.98
C GLN A 125 0.45 3.77 7.84
N MET A 126 1.00 2.87 8.66
CA MET A 126 2.12 3.17 9.55
C MET A 126 3.40 3.56 8.77
N ILE A 127 3.63 2.96 7.60
CA ILE A 127 4.68 3.35 6.66
C ILE A 127 4.42 4.75 6.06
N ASN A 128 3.21 4.99 5.57
CA ASN A 128 2.82 6.22 4.88
C ASN A 128 2.58 7.42 5.82
N ASP A 129 2.52 7.19 7.13
CA ASP A 129 2.53 8.26 8.16
C ASP A 129 3.94 8.89 8.33
N LEU A 130 4.98 8.30 7.72
CA LEU A 130 6.35 8.84 7.68
C LEU A 130 6.64 9.47 6.30
N PRO A 131 7.45 10.54 6.22
CA PRO A 131 7.95 11.03 4.94
C PRO A 131 8.86 9.99 4.29
N THR A 132 8.84 9.94 2.95
CA THR A 132 9.77 9.10 2.17
C THR A 132 11.23 9.50 2.38
N VAL A 133 12.17 8.59 2.12
CA VAL A 133 13.60 8.91 2.08
C VAL A 133 13.85 9.98 1.01
N PHE A 134 13.18 9.88 -0.15
CA PHE A 134 13.19 10.90 -1.19
C PHE A 134 12.71 12.29 -0.72
N GLU A 135 11.60 12.40 0.02
CA GLU A 135 11.13 13.68 0.56
C GLU A 135 12.08 14.29 1.59
N LEU A 136 12.82 13.46 2.33
CA LEU A 136 13.86 13.92 3.26
C LEU A 136 15.10 14.42 2.50
N VAL A 137 15.63 13.63 1.56
CA VAL A 137 16.82 13.97 0.74
C VAL A 137 16.57 15.21 -0.13
N THR A 138 15.35 15.38 -0.66
CA THR A 138 14.98 16.56 -1.48
C THR A 138 14.42 17.73 -0.68
N GLY A 139 14.24 17.60 0.64
CA GLY A 139 13.64 18.63 1.50
C GLY A 139 12.14 18.88 1.27
N ASN A 140 11.46 18.06 0.46
CA ASN A 140 10.04 18.19 0.10
C ASN A 140 9.07 17.68 1.19
N VAL A 141 9.50 17.63 2.46
CA VAL A 141 8.71 17.13 3.59
C VAL A 141 7.45 17.98 3.78
N LYS A 142 6.30 17.40 3.46
CA LYS A 142 4.99 18.03 3.70
C LYS A 142 4.68 17.98 5.19
N GLN A 143 4.67 19.15 5.85
CA GLN A 143 4.20 19.30 7.22
C GLN A 143 2.82 18.63 7.39
N PRO A 144 2.61 17.77 8.40
CA PRO A 144 1.30 17.19 8.69
C PRO A 144 0.26 18.30 8.86
N LYS A 145 -0.87 18.19 8.14
CA LYS A 145 -2.01 19.08 8.37
C LYS A 145 -2.74 18.67 9.63
N ASP A 146 -2.23 19.14 10.77
CA ASP A 146 -2.90 19.05 12.07
C ASP A 146 -4.38 19.38 11.91
N HIS A 147 -5.23 18.38 12.12
CA HIS A 147 -6.68 18.57 12.25
C HIS A 147 -6.99 19.15 13.63
N SER A 148 -6.44 20.34 13.87
CA SER A 148 -6.61 21.18 15.04
C SER A 148 -8.03 21.77 15.03
N GLY A 149 -9.00 20.93 15.40
CA GLY A 149 -10.41 21.29 15.51
C GLY A 149 -10.62 22.42 16.51
N ALA A 150 -10.68 23.65 16.02
CA ALA A 150 -10.72 24.85 16.83
C ALA A 150 -12.08 25.07 17.51
N HIS A 151 -12.27 24.47 18.69
CA HIS A 151 -13.38 24.78 19.60
C HIS A 151 -12.90 25.46 20.89
N THR A 152 -12.62 26.75 20.78
CA THR A 152 -12.46 27.65 21.94
C THR A 152 -13.81 27.92 22.60
N ASN A 153 -13.98 27.56 23.88
CA ASN A 153 -14.38 28.51 24.94
C ASN A 153 -14.58 27.92 26.35
N GLY A 154 -13.86 28.50 27.32
CA GLY A 154 -14.41 29.07 28.57
C GLY A 154 -15.29 28.22 29.50
N SER A 155 -14.69 27.63 30.54
CA SER A 155 -15.38 26.96 31.66
C SER A 155 -16.05 27.90 32.66
N LYS A 156 -17.22 27.54 33.23
CA LYS A 156 -17.54 27.67 34.69
C LYS A 156 -18.90 27.09 35.17
N SER A 157 -18.85 25.87 35.70
CA SER A 157 -19.34 25.43 37.04
C SER A 157 -20.77 25.71 37.59
N LYS A 158 -21.36 24.65 38.21
CA LYS A 158 -22.41 24.60 39.28
C LYS A 158 -23.89 24.84 38.85
N SER A 159 -24.93 24.23 39.46
CA SER A 159 -24.97 23.09 40.42
C SER A 159 -26.40 22.53 40.71
N ILE A 160 -26.50 21.21 40.92
CA ILE A 160 -27.43 20.45 41.82
C ILE A 160 -28.96 20.48 41.57
N GLY A 161 -29.55 19.28 41.49
CA GLY A 161 -30.98 19.00 41.81
C GLY A 161 -31.71 18.06 40.82
N LYS A 162 -32.56 17.10 41.21
CA LYS A 162 -32.52 15.98 42.19
C LYS A 162 -33.83 15.17 42.02
N ALA A 163 -33.79 13.84 42.11
CA ALA A 163 -34.95 12.91 42.09
C ALA A 163 -35.67 12.74 40.71
N GLN A 164 -36.41 11.67 40.38
CA GLN A 164 -36.76 10.42 41.11
C GLN A 164 -37.34 9.33 40.16
N SER A 165 -37.06 8.02 40.40
CA SER A 165 -37.90 6.80 40.12
C SER A 165 -38.59 6.57 38.74
N ARG A 166 -39.00 5.38 38.26
CA ARG A 166 -39.01 3.92 38.64
C ARG A 166 -39.26 3.16 37.29
N GLN A 167 -38.58 2.07 36.92
CA GLN A 167 -38.79 0.64 37.28
C GLN A 167 -39.92 -0.10 36.49
N SER A 168 -39.80 -1.42 36.34
CA SER A 168 -40.57 -2.40 35.51
C SER A 168 -40.42 -2.25 33.98
N GLU A 169 -40.11 -3.27 33.15
CA GLU A 169 -40.36 -4.74 33.09
C GLU A 169 -41.64 -5.17 32.38
N SER A 170 -41.50 -5.88 31.25
CA SER A 170 -42.28 -7.10 30.91
C SER A 170 -41.80 -7.76 29.60
N GLN A 171 -41.41 -9.04 29.68
CA GLN A 171 -41.63 -10.02 28.60
C GLN A 171 -42.96 -10.77 28.90
N PRO A 172 -43.54 -11.55 27.96
CA PRO A 172 -43.25 -13.00 27.99
C PRO A 172 -43.42 -13.81 26.67
N LYS A 173 -42.49 -14.75 26.41
CA LYS A 173 -42.67 -16.11 25.77
C LYS A 173 -43.22 -16.15 24.31
N GLY A 174 -42.96 -17.15 23.44
CA GLY A 174 -42.11 -18.37 23.40
C GLY A 174 -41.97 -18.79 21.91
N VAL A 175 -41.65 -20.01 21.44
CA VAL A 175 -41.54 -21.37 22.05
C VAL A 175 -40.58 -22.27 21.22
N LYS A 176 -39.50 -22.75 21.85
CA LYS A 176 -38.85 -24.10 21.79
C LYS A 176 -38.60 -24.93 20.49
N MET A 177 -37.32 -25.39 20.38
CA MET A 177 -36.83 -26.76 20.02
C MET A 177 -36.89 -27.19 18.53
N SER A 178 -36.17 -28.21 18.03
CA SER A 178 -35.39 -29.33 18.64
C SER A 178 -34.09 -29.68 17.85
N ALA A 179 -33.38 -30.80 18.17
CA ALA A 179 -32.11 -31.21 17.54
C ALA A 179 -31.83 -32.74 17.57
N LEU A 180 -30.94 -33.21 16.65
CA LEU A 180 -30.17 -34.49 16.64
C LEU A 180 -30.93 -35.83 16.52
N PRO A 181 -30.28 -37.00 16.21
CA PRO A 181 -28.85 -37.32 15.94
C PRO A 181 -28.63 -37.74 14.43
N LYS A 182 -27.73 -38.64 13.92
CA LYS A 182 -26.76 -39.65 14.44
C LYS A 182 -25.70 -40.05 13.36
N GLU A 183 -24.60 -40.67 13.80
CA GLU A 183 -23.48 -41.36 13.08
C GLU A 183 -23.84 -42.41 11.95
N GLU A 184 -22.94 -43.09 11.19
CA GLU A 184 -21.55 -43.55 11.43
C GLU A 184 -20.82 -44.07 10.13
N ASP A 185 -19.50 -43.84 10.03
CA ASP A 185 -18.42 -44.77 9.56
C ASP A 185 -17.99 -45.00 8.07
N LYS A 186 -16.66 -45.11 7.88
CA LYS A 186 -15.79 -45.80 6.87
C LYS A 186 -15.51 -45.33 5.40
N SER A 187 -14.22 -44.96 5.20
CA SER A 187 -13.22 -45.37 4.15
C SER A 187 -13.35 -44.99 2.65
N GLY A 188 -12.25 -44.48 2.04
CA GLY A 188 -11.98 -44.60 0.58
C GLY A 188 -11.12 -43.50 -0.10
N GLU A 189 -9.80 -43.73 -0.18
CA GLU A 189 -8.78 -43.34 -1.20
C GLU A 189 -9.02 -42.38 -2.43
N VAL A 190 -8.20 -41.30 -2.49
CA VAL A 190 -7.48 -40.60 -3.61
C VAL A 190 -8.23 -39.86 -4.78
N GLU A 191 -7.47 -38.96 -5.45
CA GLU A 191 -7.70 -38.13 -6.68
C GLU A 191 -8.54 -36.84 -6.42
N GLU A 192 -8.08 -35.60 -6.73
CA GLU A 192 -7.70 -34.95 -8.02
C GLU A 192 -8.92 -34.76 -8.95
N GLU A 193 -9.15 -33.64 -9.66
CA GLU A 193 -8.40 -32.36 -9.79
C GLU A 193 -8.83 -31.35 -8.68
N GLU A 194 -9.14 -30.04 -8.78
CA GLU A 194 -9.32 -28.98 -9.82
C GLU A 194 -8.66 -27.64 -9.31
N GLU A 195 -8.62 -26.56 -10.10
CA GLU A 195 -7.89 -25.29 -9.82
C GLU A 195 -8.81 -24.02 -9.75
N GLU A 196 -8.21 -22.81 -9.77
CA GLU A 196 -8.82 -21.49 -10.05
C GLU A 196 -9.86 -20.84 -9.09
N GLU A 197 -9.40 -19.97 -8.17
CA GLU A 197 -10.05 -18.65 -7.86
C GLU A 197 -8.99 -17.60 -7.43
N GLU A 198 -7.93 -17.38 -8.24
CA GLU A 198 -6.97 -16.26 -8.07
C GLU A 198 -7.27 -15.06 -9.01
N GLU A 199 -8.52 -14.58 -9.07
CA GLU A 199 -8.85 -13.34 -9.80
C GLU A 199 -9.89 -12.46 -9.05
N ASP A 200 -9.42 -11.48 -8.26
CA ASP A 200 -10.03 -10.12 -8.16
C ASP A 200 -9.22 -9.12 -7.27
N GLU A 201 -7.94 -8.89 -7.56
CA GLU A 201 -7.23 -7.66 -7.14
C GLU A 201 -6.85 -6.77 -8.35
N GLN A 202 -7.49 -7.02 -9.50
CA GLN A 202 -7.51 -6.08 -10.63
C GLN A 202 -8.41 -4.87 -10.28
N GLY A 203 -7.97 -3.67 -10.62
CA GLY A 203 -8.68 -2.42 -10.28
C GLY A 203 -9.99 -2.26 -11.04
N ALA A 204 -11.09 -2.79 -10.48
CA ALA A 204 -12.45 -2.77 -11.03
C ALA A 204 -12.80 -1.43 -11.70
N THR A 205 -12.79 -1.40 -13.02
CA THR A 205 -12.98 -0.17 -13.81
C THR A 205 -14.46 0.14 -13.93
N LEU A 206 -15.01 0.73 -12.87
CA LEU A 206 -16.45 0.96 -12.73
C LEU A 206 -16.99 1.93 -13.79
N CYS A 207 -18.13 1.58 -14.37
CA CYS A 207 -18.79 2.40 -15.37
C CYS A 207 -19.27 3.73 -14.78
N GLY A 208 -18.77 4.85 -15.32
CA GLY A 208 -19.11 6.21 -14.85
C GLY A 208 -20.57 6.65 -15.01
N ALA A 209 -21.48 5.75 -15.43
CA ALA A 209 -22.92 5.99 -15.59
C ALA A 209 -23.82 5.03 -14.80
N CYS A 210 -23.46 3.74 -14.65
CA CYS A 210 -24.24 2.77 -13.86
C CYS A 210 -23.55 2.28 -12.59
N GLY A 211 -22.21 2.34 -12.51
CA GLY A 211 -21.42 1.88 -11.36
C GLY A 211 -20.98 0.41 -11.42
N ASP A 212 -21.46 -0.38 -12.37
CA ASP A 212 -21.08 -1.79 -12.55
C ASP A 212 -19.63 -1.95 -13.08
N ASN A 213 -19.03 -3.13 -12.85
CA ASN A 213 -17.66 -3.46 -13.25
C ASN A 213 -17.52 -3.79 -14.76
N TYR A 214 -16.28 -3.93 -15.22
CA TYR A 214 -15.91 -4.40 -16.56
C TYR A 214 -16.35 -5.86 -16.78
N GLY A 215 -17.26 -6.10 -17.73
CA GLY A 215 -17.57 -7.44 -18.26
C GLY A 215 -16.81 -7.72 -19.56
N PRO A 216 -16.35 -8.96 -19.81
CA PRO A 216 -15.42 -9.28 -20.90
C PRO A 216 -15.97 -9.00 -22.31
N ASP A 217 -17.26 -9.25 -22.55
CA ASP A 217 -17.93 -9.04 -23.85
C ASP A 217 -18.56 -7.64 -24.03
N GLU A 218 -18.36 -6.72 -23.08
CA GLU A 218 -18.98 -5.40 -23.13
C GLU A 218 -18.16 -4.40 -23.97
N PHE A 219 -18.81 -3.59 -24.81
CA PHE A 219 -18.14 -2.47 -25.48
C PHE A 219 -18.03 -1.24 -24.55
N TRP A 220 -16.81 -0.72 -24.39
CA TRP A 220 -16.49 0.42 -23.52
C TRP A 220 -15.89 1.62 -24.28
N ILE A 221 -16.07 2.83 -23.74
CA ILE A 221 -15.50 4.08 -24.28
C ILE A 221 -15.06 5.05 -23.17
N CYS A 222 -13.88 5.67 -23.31
CA CYS A 222 -13.33 6.65 -22.37
C CYS A 222 -13.60 8.09 -22.82
N CYS A 223 -13.85 9.00 -21.87
CA CYS A 223 -14.23 10.40 -22.12
C CYS A 223 -13.05 11.38 -22.01
N ASP A 224 -12.70 12.08 -23.09
CA ASP A 224 -11.55 13.03 -23.20
C ASP A 224 -11.65 14.30 -22.31
N VAL A 225 -12.64 14.38 -21.42
CA VAL A 225 -12.90 15.55 -20.55
C VAL A 225 -12.94 15.16 -19.06
N CYS A 226 -13.00 13.87 -18.74
CA CYS A 226 -12.98 13.40 -17.36
C CYS A 226 -12.34 12.04 -17.14
N GLU A 227 -11.75 11.44 -18.19
CA GLU A 227 -10.94 10.20 -18.15
C GLU A 227 -11.65 8.99 -17.53
N ARG A 228 -12.99 9.05 -17.46
CA ARG A 228 -13.85 7.96 -17.01
C ARG A 228 -14.27 7.08 -18.18
N TRP A 229 -14.32 5.80 -17.88
CA TRP A 229 -14.79 4.73 -18.74
C TRP A 229 -16.31 4.53 -18.61
N PHE A 230 -16.97 4.19 -19.72
CA PHE A 230 -18.41 3.96 -19.81
C PHE A 230 -18.73 2.79 -20.73
N HIS A 231 -19.64 1.88 -20.35
CA HIS A 231 -20.28 0.98 -21.31
C HIS A 231 -20.96 1.79 -22.42
N GLY A 232 -20.75 1.43 -23.68
CA GLY A 232 -21.40 2.08 -24.83
C GLY A 232 -22.93 2.08 -24.74
N LYS A 233 -23.52 1.01 -24.18
CA LYS A 233 -24.96 0.90 -23.90
C LYS A 233 -25.46 2.03 -22.97
N CYS A 234 -24.71 2.35 -21.93
CA CYS A 234 -25.06 3.37 -20.93
C CYS A 234 -24.96 4.80 -21.48
N VAL A 235 -24.15 5.02 -22.53
CA VAL A 235 -23.95 6.34 -23.15
C VAL A 235 -24.48 6.46 -24.59
N LYS A 236 -25.15 5.42 -25.10
CA LYS A 236 -25.77 5.37 -26.45
C LYS A 236 -24.74 5.56 -27.58
N ILE A 237 -23.61 4.88 -27.44
CA ILE A 237 -22.55 4.74 -28.45
C ILE A 237 -22.39 3.25 -28.77
N THR A 238 -22.35 2.90 -30.06
CA THR A 238 -22.03 1.55 -30.58
C THR A 238 -20.58 1.51 -31.08
N PRO A 239 -19.94 0.32 -31.22
CA PRO A 239 -18.57 0.21 -31.74
C PRO A 239 -18.36 0.93 -33.08
N ALA A 240 -19.19 0.63 -34.08
CA ALA A 240 -19.15 1.28 -35.41
C ALA A 240 -19.35 2.81 -35.37
N LYS A 241 -20.00 3.34 -34.33
CA LYS A 241 -20.12 4.79 -34.11
C LYS A 241 -18.86 5.36 -33.45
N ALA A 242 -18.20 4.60 -32.58
CA ALA A 242 -16.97 5.01 -31.90
C ALA A 242 -15.76 5.09 -32.85
N GLU A 243 -15.65 4.19 -33.83
CA GLU A 243 -14.67 4.24 -34.93
C GLU A 243 -14.60 5.61 -35.62
N HIS A 244 -15.72 6.33 -35.66
CA HIS A 244 -15.88 7.62 -36.32
C HIS A 244 -15.77 8.84 -35.37
N ILE A 245 -15.56 8.62 -34.07
CA ILE A 245 -15.47 9.68 -33.05
C ILE A 245 -14.01 10.00 -32.75
N LYS A 246 -13.54 11.16 -33.22
CA LYS A 246 -12.17 11.66 -32.93
C LYS A 246 -11.98 12.20 -31.51
N GLN A 247 -13.06 12.62 -30.85
CA GLN A 247 -13.10 13.01 -29.44
C GLN A 247 -14.48 12.71 -28.87
N TYR A 248 -14.56 11.87 -27.84
CA TYR A 248 -15.78 11.49 -27.15
C TYR A 248 -15.97 12.29 -25.85
N LYS A 249 -17.18 12.83 -25.67
CA LYS A 249 -17.57 13.61 -24.50
C LYS A 249 -18.83 13.02 -23.89
N CYS A 250 -18.70 12.45 -22.70
CA CYS A 250 -19.83 11.82 -22.01
C CYS A 250 -20.96 12.83 -21.73
N PRO A 251 -22.22 12.38 -21.52
CA PRO A 251 -23.35 13.27 -21.30
C PRO A 251 -23.08 14.30 -20.18
N SER A 252 -22.47 13.86 -19.08
CA SER A 252 -22.12 14.67 -17.92
C SER A 252 -21.06 15.76 -18.18
N CYS A 253 -20.27 15.65 -19.25
CA CYS A 253 -19.32 16.68 -19.69
C CYS A 253 -19.87 17.53 -20.84
N SER A 254 -20.74 16.96 -21.70
CA SER A 254 -21.41 17.68 -22.78
C SER A 254 -22.36 18.76 -22.27
N THR A 255 -23.19 18.46 -21.27
CA THR A 255 -24.17 19.41 -20.71
C THR A 255 -23.52 20.58 -19.94
N LYS A 256 -22.28 20.44 -19.47
CA LYS A 256 -21.60 21.45 -18.64
C LYS A 256 -21.23 22.77 -19.36
N ARG A 257 -21.42 22.87 -20.68
CA ARG A 257 -21.16 24.10 -21.45
C ARG A 257 -22.35 25.08 -21.57
N ALA A 258 -23.49 24.79 -20.94
CA ALA A 258 -24.70 25.63 -20.99
C ALA A 258 -24.93 26.48 -19.72
N ARG A 259 -23.96 27.32 -19.36
CA ARG A 259 -24.17 28.53 -18.53
C ARG A 259 -23.31 29.67 -19.08
N VAL A 260 -23.95 30.53 -19.85
CA VAL A 260 -23.56 31.90 -20.21
C VAL A 260 -24.54 32.81 -19.49
#